data_AF-A0A166VWF5-F1
#
_entry.id   AF-A0A166VWF5-F1
#
_cell.length_a   1.000
_cell.length_b   1.000
_cell.length_c   1.000
_cell.angle_alpha   90.00
_cell.angle_beta   90.00
_cell.angle_gamma   90.00
#
_symmetry.space_group_name_H-M   'P 1'
#
loop_
_entity.id
_entity.type
_entity.pdbx_description
1 polymer ?
#
loop_
_entity_poly.entity_id
_entity_poly.type
_entity_poly.pdbx_seq_one_letter_code
_entity_poly.pdbx_strand_id
1 'polypeptide(L)'
;MSILDQLKKLNKKRVLTTVWSLVAVSWIALFGVLFVVEEKSIQVAAATITALFTEGAIWSTAAVTGVAVVESRKAVISAIKRKLTGYKSA
;
A
#
# COMPACT_ATOMS: atom_id res chain seq x y z
N MET A 1 -5.02 23.73 -0.34
CA MET A 1 -4.84 22.50 -1.16
C MET A 1 -4.83 21.34 -0.19
N SER A 2 -5.84 20.46 -0.24
CA SER A 2 -6.04 19.43 0.79
C SER A 2 -5.06 18.26 0.61
N ILE A 3 -4.58 17.68 1.72
CA ILE A 3 -3.73 16.47 1.74
C ILE A 3 -4.40 15.32 0.97
N LEU A 4 -5.73 15.28 0.99
CA LEU A 4 -6.55 14.31 0.26
C LEU A 4 -6.39 14.43 -1.27
N ASP A 5 -6.21 15.64 -1.80
CA ASP A 5 -5.98 15.86 -3.23
C ASP A 5 -4.59 15.40 -3.66
N GLN A 6 -3.59 15.53 -2.78
CA GLN A 6 -2.24 15.02 -3.04
C GLN A 6 -2.21 13.49 -3.01
N LEU A 7 -2.86 12.85 -2.04
CA LEU A 7 -3.01 11.39 -1.99
C LEU A 7 -3.77 10.83 -3.20
N LYS A 8 -4.75 11.57 -3.71
CA LYS A 8 -5.49 11.19 -4.92
C LYS A 8 -4.65 11.28 -6.19
N LYS A 9 -3.67 12.20 -6.24
CA LYS A 9 -2.73 12.37 -7.36
C LYS A 9 -1.53 11.41 -7.29
N LEU A 10 -1.25 10.84 -6.12
CA LEU A 10 -0.22 9.83 -5.96
C LEU A 10 -0.60 8.58 -6.74
N ASN A 11 0.31 8.16 -7.62
CA ASN A 11 0.11 6.99 -8.44
C ASN A 11 0.13 5.75 -7.53
N LYS A 12 -1.05 5.30 -7.08
CA LYS A 12 -1.24 4.24 -6.08
C LYS A 12 -0.39 3.00 -6.36
N LYS A 13 -0.26 2.64 -7.65
CA LYS A 13 0.57 1.54 -8.11
C LYS A 13 2.05 1.76 -7.79
N ARG A 14 2.57 2.97 -8.04
CA ARG A 14 3.97 3.34 -7.77
C ARG A 14 4.28 3.31 -6.28
N VAL A 15 3.38 3.85 -5.45
CA VAL A 15 3.54 3.83 -3.98
C VAL A 15 3.60 2.40 -3.47
N LEU A 16 2.66 1.56 -3.92
CA LEU A 16 2.59 0.18 -3.50
C LEU A 16 3.83 -0.60 -3.96
N THR A 17 4.29 -0.40 -5.20
CA THR A 17 5.53 -0.98 -5.71
C THR A 17 6.74 -0.55 -4.88
N THR A 18 6.87 0.73 -4.53
CA THR A 18 7.97 1.22 -3.69
C THR A 18 7.96 0.59 -2.30
N VAL A 19 6.79 0.53 -1.64
CA VAL A 19 6.64 -0.09 -0.32
C VAL A 19 7.02 -1.57 -0.36
N TRP A 20 6.50 -2.32 -1.33
CA TRP A 20 6.84 -3.74 -1.48
C TRP A 20 8.28 -3.98 -1.91
N SER A 21 8.89 -3.08 -2.68
CA SER A 21 10.32 -3.16 -3.02
C SER A 21 11.20 -3.02 -1.77
N LEU A 22 10.81 -2.14 -0.84
CA LEU A 22 11.53 -1.97 0.43
C LEU A 22 11.44 -3.23 1.28
N VAL A 23 10.25 -3.85 1.35
CA VAL A 23 10.05 -5.13 2.04
C VAL A 23 10.92 -6.23 1.41
N ALA A 24 10.94 -6.34 0.08
CA ALA A 24 11.75 -7.33 -0.61
C ALA A 24 13.25 -7.16 -0.32
N VAL A 25 13.75 -5.92 -0.31
CA VAL A 25 15.14 -5.62 0.07
C VAL A 25 15.42 -6.00 1.53
N SER A 26 14.49 -5.70 2.45
CA SER A 26 14.63 -6.04 3.87
C SER A 26 14.68 -7.57 4.08
N TRP A 27 13.90 -8.33 3.32
CA TRP A 27 13.96 -9.80 3.34
C TRP A 27 15.29 -10.35 2.80
N ILE A 28 15.83 -9.76 1.72
CA ILE A 28 17.16 -10.15 1.20
C ILE A 28 18.24 -9.88 2.25
N ALA A 29 18.19 -8.71 2.91
CA ALA A 29 19.13 -8.36 3.98
C ALA A 29 19.02 -9.33 5.17
N LEU A 30 17.80 -9.66 5.60
CA LEU A 30 17.57 -10.65 6.65
C LEU A 30 18.14 -12.02 6.28
N PHE A 31 17.91 -12.47 5.04
CA PHE A 31 18.47 -13.72 4.54
C PHE A 31 20.00 -13.69 4.65
N GLY A 32 20.65 -12.62 4.18
CA GLY A 32 22.10 -12.45 4.32
C GLY A 32 22.58 -12.53 5.78
N VAL A 33 21.91 -11.85 6.70
CA VAL A 33 22.26 -11.88 8.13
C VAL A 33 22.14 -13.29 8.73
N LEU A 34 21.11 -14.06 8.36
CA LEU A 34 20.91 -15.42 8.87
C LEU A 34 22.02 -16.40 8.45
N PHE A 35 22.65 -16.20 7.28
CA PHE A 35 23.71 -17.07 6.78
C PHE A 35 25.14 -16.58 7.11
N VAL A 36 25.32 -15.29 7.39
CA VAL A 36 26.65 -14.69 7.64
C VAL A 36 26.95 -14.50 9.12
N VAL A 37 25.93 -14.23 9.95
CA VAL A 37 26.12 -13.87 11.36
C VAL A 37 25.66 -15.02 12.25
N GLU A 38 26.56 -15.58 13.06
CA GLU A 38 26.22 -16.63 14.04
C GLU A 38 25.56 -16.06 15.33
N GLU A 39 25.72 -14.76 15.57
CA GLU A 39 25.18 -14.12 16.76
C GLU A 39 23.66 -13.97 16.69
N LYS A 40 22.96 -14.74 17.55
CA LYS A 40 21.49 -14.79 17.58
C LYS A 40 20.82 -13.45 17.88
N SER A 41 21.47 -12.59 18.66
CA SER A 41 21.00 -11.23 18.99
C SER A 41 20.81 -10.38 17.73
N ILE A 42 21.78 -10.41 16.80
CA ILE A 42 21.78 -9.65 15.55
C ILE A 42 20.74 -10.21 14.58
N GLN A 43 20.60 -11.54 14.51
CA GLN A 43 19.56 -12.18 13.70
C GLN A 43 18.14 -11.78 14.15
N VAL A 44 17.88 -11.78 15.46
CA VAL A 44 16.59 -11.39 16.03
C VAL A 44 16.30 -9.91 15.77
N ALA A 45 17.29 -9.03 15.91
CA ALA A 45 17.13 -7.62 15.60
C ALA A 45 16.78 -7.38 14.11
N ALA A 46 17.49 -8.05 13.19
CA ALA A 46 17.21 -7.97 11.76
C ALA A 46 15.82 -8.52 11.40
N ALA A 47 15.40 -9.62 12.03
CA ALA A 47 14.08 -10.20 11.85
C ALA A 47 12.98 -9.25 12.34
N THR A 48 13.21 -8.60 13.49
CA THR A 48 12.27 -7.63 14.09
C THR A 48 12.07 -6.42 13.18
N ILE A 49 13.16 -5.86 12.65
CA ILE A 49 13.11 -4.74 11.70
C ILE A 49 12.33 -5.14 10.45
N THR A 50 12.61 -6.33 9.91
CA THR A 50 11.92 -6.84 8.72
C THR A 50 10.42 -7.07 8.97
N ALA A 51 10.05 -7.54 10.16
CA ALA A 51 8.66 -7.69 10.58
C ALA A 51 7.93 -6.34 10.63
N LEU A 52 8.54 -5.32 11.24
CA LEU A 52 7.98 -3.96 11.30
C LEU A 52 7.72 -3.37 9.90
N PHE A 53 8.67 -3.52 8.97
CA PHE A 53 8.47 -3.08 7.59
C PHE A 53 7.34 -3.84 6.88
N THR A 54 7.22 -5.14 7.13
CA THR A 54 6.17 -5.97 6.54
C THR A 54 4.78 -5.60 7.06
N GLU A 55 4.64 -5.38 8.37
CA GLU A 55 3.37 -4.91 8.97
C GLU A 55 2.96 -3.53 8.44
N GLY A 56 3.92 -2.60 8.38
CA GLY A 56 3.69 -1.26 7.82
C GLY A 56 3.25 -1.32 6.34
N ALA A 57 3.83 -2.23 5.56
CA ALA A 57 3.44 -2.45 4.17
C ALA A 57 2.03 -3.02 4.03
N ILE A 58 1.63 -3.94 4.91
CA ILE A 58 0.28 -4.51 4.95
C ILE A 58 -0.74 -3.42 5.28
N TRP A 59 -0.50 -2.60 6.31
CA TRP A 59 -1.39 -1.49 6.65
C TRP A 59 -1.49 -0.44 5.55
N SER A 60 -0.37 -0.14 4.88
CA SER A 60 -0.35 0.76 3.73
C SER A 60 -1.19 0.22 2.58
N THR A 61 -1.08 -1.09 2.30
CA THR A 61 -1.88 -1.78 1.28
C THR A 61 -3.37 -1.74 1.64
N ALA A 62 -3.71 -1.98 2.91
CA ALA A 62 -5.08 -1.93 3.40
C ALA A 62 -5.67 -0.51 3.27
N ALA A 63 -4.90 0.53 3.62
CA ALA A 63 -5.33 1.92 3.49
C ALA A 63 -5.59 2.31 2.02
N VAL A 64 -4.66 1.97 1.11
CA VAL A 64 -4.81 2.26 -0.32
C VAL A 64 -6.00 1.52 -0.93
N THR A 65 -6.16 0.23 -0.59
CA THR A 65 -7.28 -0.60 -1.05
C THR A 65 -8.61 -0.09 -0.49
N GLY A 66 -8.66 0.29 0.78
CA GLY A 66 -9.85 0.84 1.43
C GLY A 66 -10.33 2.12 0.75
N VAL A 67 -9.43 3.05 0.43
CA VAL A 67 -9.75 4.26 -0.33
C VAL A 67 -10.26 3.92 -1.73
N ALA A 68 -9.63 2.94 -2.41
CA ALA A 68 -10.06 2.51 -3.74
C ALA A 68 -11.47 1.90 -3.74
N VAL A 69 -11.85 1.13 -2.72
CA VAL A 69 -13.20 0.55 -2.58
C VAL A 69 -14.25 1.64 -2.39
N VAL A 70 -13.98 2.64 -1.55
CA VAL A 70 -14.90 3.76 -1.32
C VAL A 70 -15.08 4.60 -2.60
N GLU A 71 -13.98 4.90 -3.32
CA GLU A 71 -14.04 5.59 -4.61
C GLU A 71 -14.85 4.78 -5.64
N SER A 72 -14.65 3.46 -5.69
CA SER A 72 -15.38 2.56 -6.60
C SER A 72 -16.88 2.56 -6.31
N ARG A 73 -17.29 2.49 -5.04
CA ARG A 73 -18.72 2.59 -4.65
C ARG A 73 -19.32 3.93 -5.07
N LYS A 74 -18.61 5.04 -4.85
CA LYS A 74 -19.07 6.37 -5.29
C LYS A 74 -19.21 6.44 -6.82
N ALA A 75 -18.25 5.89 -7.57
CA ALA A 75 -18.30 5.85 -9.04
C ALA A 75 -19.49 5.03 -9.55
N VAL A 76 -19.73 3.85 -8.96
CA VAL A 76 -20.87 2.98 -9.32
C VAL A 76 -22.19 3.67 -9.00
N ILE A 77 -22.35 4.23 -7.81
CA ILE A 77 -23.57 4.94 -7.41
C ILE A 77 -23.80 6.15 -8.32
N SER A 78 -22.75 6.90 -8.65
CA SER A 78 -22.82 8.03 -9.59
C SER A 78 -23.24 7.58 -11.00
N ALA A 79 -22.67 6.48 -11.50
CA ALA A 79 -23.01 5.93 -12.81
C ALA A 79 -24.47 5.43 -12.86
N ILE A 80 -24.93 4.77 -11.80
CA ILE A 80 -26.31 4.33 -11.65
C ILE A 80 -27.24 5.54 -11.58
N LYS A 81 -26.93 6.53 -10.73
CA LYS A 81 -27.72 7.77 -10.62
C LYS A 81 -27.82 8.46 -11.97
N ARG A 82 -26.72 8.61 -12.71
CA ARG A 82 -26.70 9.24 -14.04
C ARG A 82 -27.54 8.48 -15.07
N LYS A 83 -27.53 7.13 -15.02
CA LYS A 83 -28.42 6.30 -15.86
C LYS A 83 -29.89 6.46 -15.49
N LEU A 84 -30.22 6.52 -14.19
CA LEU A 84 -31.59 6.63 -13.70
C LEU A 84 -32.19 8.03 -13.84
N THR A 85 -31.40 9.09 -13.64
CA THR A 85 -31.87 10.47 -13.80
C THR A 85 -31.88 10.94 -15.26
N GLY A 86 -31.56 10.06 -16.22
CA GLY A 86 -31.72 10.33 -17.65
C GLY A 86 -31.09 11.64 -18.10
N TYR A 87 -29.92 12.02 -17.57
CA TYR A 87 -29.25 13.26 -17.99
C TYR A 87 -28.76 13.10 -19.42
N LYS A 88 -29.66 13.44 -20.34
CA LYS A 88 -29.43 13.62 -21.77
C LYS A 88 -28.47 14.80 -21.88
N SER A 89 -27.19 14.52 -22.16
CA SER A 89 -26.35 15.54 -22.78
C SER A 89 -27.07 15.91 -24.07
N ALA A 90 -27.57 17.14 -24.11
CA ALA A 90 -27.69 17.85 -25.37
C ALA A 90 -26.28 18.03 -25.97
#